data_AF-A0A644XRM0-F1
#
_entry.id   AF-A0A644XRM0-F1
#
_cell.length_a   1.000
_cell.length_b   1.000
_cell.length_c   1.000
_cell.angle_alpha   90.00
_cell.angle_beta   90.00
_cell.angle_gamma   90.00
#
_symmetry.space_group_name_H-M   'P 1'
#
loop_
_entity.id
_entity.type
_entity.pdbx_description
1 polymer ?
#
loop_
_entity_poly.entity_id
_entity_poly.type
_entity_poly.pdbx_seq_one_letter_code
_entity_poly.pdbx_strand_id
1 'polypeptide(L)'
;MGSGIVARAQPDGYTVLSADNAVLAYNEYLFSTLPFNPEKDFTYIGGLTRFPLVLVVNPNFKEAQNFQDFLAYVRANPGKVNYASPGNGSPHHLAMEMFKFRTGTFLTHIPYRGAAPAVQDVMGGQVPCMFLDLAAGLSVIQSGKVKALAIGSAKRAPLLPDVPTLAEVGIKDTEVYAFQGLLAPAGLPADITQRLNTELNKALAAPDVVKRMQDYGMESLAGTPEQFHAMARAEAKRWGPIIKATGVKLD
;
A
#
# COMPACT_ATOMS: atom_id res chain seq x y z
N MET A 1 5.83 0.30 18.54
CA MET A 1 4.93 -0.19 17.46
C MET A 1 3.95 -1.19 18.06
N GLY A 2 2.66 -1.12 17.72
CA GLY A 2 1.65 -2.05 18.25
C GLY A 2 1.95 -3.53 17.94
N SER A 3 2.60 -3.81 16.81
CA SER A 3 3.04 -5.16 16.45
C SER A 3 3.99 -5.82 17.44
N GLY A 4 4.90 -5.05 18.06
CA GLY A 4 5.82 -5.57 19.08
C GLY A 4 5.14 -5.91 20.41
N ILE A 5 3.97 -5.32 20.68
CA ILE A 5 3.13 -5.66 21.84
C ILE A 5 2.45 -7.01 21.57
N VAL A 6 1.84 -7.15 20.38
CA VAL A 6 1.15 -8.40 20.00
C VAL A 6 2.13 -9.56 19.87
N ALA A 7 3.32 -9.35 19.30
CA ALA A 7 4.36 -10.38 19.19
C ALA A 7 4.76 -11.02 20.55
N ARG A 8 4.51 -10.32 21.67
CA ARG A 8 4.84 -10.77 23.04
C ARG A 8 3.61 -11.14 23.87
N ALA A 9 2.41 -11.06 23.29
CA ALA A 9 1.17 -11.39 23.98
C ALA A 9 0.98 -12.91 24.05
N GLN A 10 0.02 -13.35 24.88
CA GLN A 10 -0.33 -14.77 24.97
C GLN A 10 -1.04 -15.21 23.68
N PRO A 11 -0.66 -16.36 23.10
CA PRO A 11 -1.29 -16.88 21.88
C PRO A 11 -2.62 -17.60 22.20
N ASP A 12 -3.54 -16.91 22.86
CA ASP A 12 -4.83 -17.44 23.34
C ASP A 12 -6.02 -17.11 22.42
N GLY A 13 -5.78 -16.33 21.36
CA GLY A 13 -6.79 -15.91 20.38
C GLY A 13 -7.56 -14.64 20.74
N TYR A 14 -7.31 -14.04 21.91
CA TYR A 14 -7.98 -12.81 22.33
C TYR A 14 -7.20 -11.54 21.98
N THR A 15 -5.94 -11.68 21.58
CA THR A 15 -5.13 -10.58 21.06
C THR A 15 -4.82 -10.82 19.59
N VAL A 16 -5.28 -9.93 18.71
CA VAL A 16 -5.01 -9.98 17.27
C VAL A 16 -4.48 -8.63 16.78
N LEU A 17 -3.71 -8.67 15.70
CA LEU A 17 -3.13 -7.52 15.03
C LEU A 17 -3.70 -7.41 13.62
N SER A 18 -4.25 -6.24 13.28
CA SER A 18 -4.37 -5.85 11.87
C SER A 18 -3.00 -5.39 11.38
N ALA A 19 -2.47 -6.07 10.37
CA ALA A 19 -1.13 -5.86 9.85
C ALA A 19 -1.18 -5.52 8.37
N ASP A 20 -0.39 -4.53 7.98
CA ASP A 20 -0.27 -4.04 6.61
C ASP A 20 1.10 -4.39 5.99
N ASN A 21 1.39 -3.87 4.80
CA ASN A 21 2.68 -4.08 4.15
C ASN A 21 3.86 -3.64 5.02
N ALA A 22 3.74 -2.56 5.81
CA ALA A 22 4.83 -2.06 6.62
C ALA A 22 5.25 -3.13 7.64
N VAL A 23 4.28 -3.68 8.37
CA VAL A 23 4.53 -4.75 9.35
C VAL A 23 5.01 -6.03 8.67
N LEU A 24 4.39 -6.42 7.55
CA LEU A 24 4.55 -7.76 6.98
C LEU A 24 5.65 -7.92 5.92
N ALA A 25 6.05 -6.82 5.27
CA ALA A 25 6.93 -6.87 4.11
C ALA A 25 8.05 -5.81 4.10
N TYR A 26 7.86 -4.64 4.69
CA TYR A 26 8.81 -3.52 4.52
C TYR A 26 9.74 -3.31 5.70
N ASN A 27 9.22 -3.37 6.93
CA ASN A 27 9.98 -2.96 8.11
C ASN A 27 11.25 -3.81 8.34
N GLU A 28 11.26 -5.08 7.92
CA GLU A 28 12.45 -5.93 7.98
C GLU A 28 13.61 -5.46 7.07
N TYR A 29 13.34 -4.57 6.11
CA TYR A 29 14.34 -3.94 5.24
C TYR A 29 14.58 -2.45 5.55
N LEU A 30 13.65 -1.81 6.27
CA LEU A 30 13.69 -0.38 6.57
C LEU A 30 14.34 -0.05 7.91
N PHE A 31 14.27 -0.96 8.88
CA PHE A 31 14.90 -0.81 10.19
C PHE A 31 16.18 -1.63 10.29
N SER A 32 17.21 -1.05 10.89
CA SER A 32 18.43 -1.77 11.29
C SER A 32 18.14 -2.81 12.37
N THR A 33 17.19 -2.49 13.28
CA THR A 33 16.75 -3.37 14.36
C THR A 33 15.23 -3.36 14.44
N LEU A 34 14.62 -4.53 14.18
CA LEU A 34 13.18 -4.71 14.30
C LEU A 34 12.85 -5.46 15.60
N PRO A 35 11.92 -4.97 16.46
CA PRO A 35 11.64 -5.58 17.77
C PRO A 35 10.75 -6.84 17.68
N PHE A 36 10.54 -7.36 16.48
CA PHE A 36 9.82 -8.57 16.14
C PHE A 36 10.33 -9.10 14.79
N ASN A 37 10.09 -10.38 14.52
CA ASN A 37 10.30 -11.03 13.23
C ASN A 37 8.93 -11.31 12.58
N PRO A 38 8.61 -10.72 11.41
CA PRO A 38 7.28 -10.88 10.79
C PRO A 38 6.96 -12.31 10.36
N GLU A 39 7.98 -13.16 10.18
CA GLU A 39 7.82 -14.56 9.77
C GLU A 39 7.70 -15.50 10.98
N LYS A 40 8.38 -15.21 12.09
CA LYS A 40 8.50 -16.13 13.23
C LYS A 40 7.65 -15.77 14.44
N ASP A 41 7.38 -14.48 14.65
CA ASP A 41 6.76 -14.00 15.90
C ASP A 41 5.23 -13.87 15.77
N PHE A 42 4.65 -14.33 14.66
CA PHE A 42 3.22 -14.28 14.42
C PHE A 42 2.66 -15.58 13.84
N THR A 43 1.46 -15.94 14.26
CA THR A 43 0.60 -16.86 13.51
C THR A 43 -0.29 -16.04 12.58
N TYR A 44 -0.28 -16.36 11.29
CA TYR A 44 -1.13 -15.71 10.30
C TYR A 44 -2.56 -16.26 10.41
N ILE A 45 -3.57 -15.39 10.52
CA ILE A 45 -4.98 -15.81 10.53
C ILE A 45 -5.56 -15.77 9.11
N GLY A 46 -5.25 -14.73 8.34
CA GLY A 46 -5.72 -14.61 6.96
C GLY A 46 -5.67 -13.19 6.42
N GLY A 47 -5.83 -13.09 5.10
CA GLY A 47 -5.88 -11.81 4.40
C GLY A 47 -7.26 -11.17 4.54
N LEU A 48 -7.31 -9.86 4.72
CA LEU A 48 -8.53 -9.08 4.68
C LEU A 48 -8.78 -8.60 3.25
N THR A 49 -7.84 -7.82 2.73
CA THR A 49 -8.05 -7.09 1.48
C THR A 49 -6.74 -6.54 0.93
N ARG A 50 -6.71 -6.29 -0.38
CA ARG A 50 -5.72 -5.42 -1.02
C ARG A 50 -6.40 -4.35 -1.86
N PHE A 51 -5.73 -3.23 -2.04
CA PHE A 51 -6.21 -2.13 -2.87
C PHE A 51 -5.05 -1.45 -3.60
N PRO A 52 -5.21 -1.17 -4.89
CA PRO A 52 -4.15 -0.58 -5.70
C PRO A 52 -3.89 0.87 -5.32
N LEU A 53 -2.65 1.31 -5.54
CA LEU A 53 -2.27 2.71 -5.44
C LEU A 53 -2.37 3.39 -6.80
N VAL A 54 -2.90 4.61 -6.82
CA VAL A 54 -3.06 5.44 -8.02
C VAL A 54 -2.09 6.62 -7.92
N LEU A 55 -1.27 6.83 -8.93
CA LEU A 55 -0.49 8.05 -9.06
C LEU A 55 -1.46 9.19 -9.40
N VAL A 56 -1.59 10.15 -8.50
CA VAL A 56 -2.46 11.30 -8.66
C VAL A 56 -1.68 12.61 -8.60
N VAL A 57 -2.19 13.63 -9.29
CA VAL A 57 -1.67 15.00 -9.25
C VAL A 57 -2.76 15.99 -8.91
N ASN A 58 -2.38 17.13 -8.34
CA ASN A 58 -3.28 18.27 -8.26
C ASN A 58 -3.62 18.79 -9.67
N PRO A 59 -4.89 19.13 -9.99
CA PRO A 59 -5.27 19.62 -11.33
C PRO A 59 -4.66 20.99 -11.71
N ASN A 60 -4.14 21.75 -10.75
CA ASN A 60 -3.42 23.00 -10.98
C ASN A 60 -1.95 22.80 -11.35
N PHE A 61 -1.41 21.58 -11.22
CA PHE A 61 -0.09 21.24 -11.73
C PHE A 61 -0.18 21.05 -13.27
N LYS A 62 -0.04 22.16 -14.01
CA LYS A 62 -0.37 22.23 -15.44
C LYS A 62 0.60 21.45 -16.32
N GLU A 63 1.77 21.13 -15.81
CA GLU A 63 2.80 20.38 -16.51
C GLU A 63 2.54 18.88 -16.57
N ALA A 64 1.54 18.40 -15.82
CA ALA A 64 1.15 16.99 -15.78
C ALA A 64 -0.25 16.78 -16.37
N GLN A 65 -0.46 17.04 -17.68
CA GLN A 65 -1.79 16.82 -18.30
C GLN A 65 -2.15 15.34 -18.39
N ASN A 66 -1.18 14.50 -18.70
CA ASN A 66 -1.25 13.04 -18.63
C ASN A 66 0.03 12.47 -17.99
N PHE A 67 0.14 11.13 -17.93
CA PHE A 67 1.32 10.46 -17.36
C PHE A 67 2.63 10.80 -18.08
N GLN A 68 2.63 10.89 -19.41
CA GLN A 68 3.84 11.17 -20.18
C GLN A 68 4.33 12.60 -19.93
N ASP A 69 3.43 13.57 -19.84
CA ASP A 69 3.80 14.96 -19.51
C ASP A 69 4.38 15.04 -18.11
N PHE A 70 3.73 14.37 -17.13
CA PHE A 70 4.25 14.28 -15.77
C PHE A 70 5.67 13.70 -15.75
N LEU A 71 5.87 12.55 -16.40
CA LEU A 71 7.16 11.87 -16.46
C LEU A 71 8.24 12.72 -17.14
N ALA A 72 7.90 13.38 -18.25
CA ALA A 72 8.81 14.27 -18.95
C ALA A 72 9.22 15.45 -18.05
N TYR A 73 8.26 16.06 -17.35
CA TYR A 73 8.52 17.19 -16.48
C TYR A 73 9.42 16.82 -15.29
N VAL A 74 9.12 15.71 -14.59
CA VAL A 74 9.91 15.29 -13.42
C VAL A 74 11.32 14.82 -13.80
N ARG A 75 11.52 14.32 -15.02
CA ARG A 75 12.86 14.03 -15.57
C ARG A 75 13.65 15.29 -15.86
N ALA A 76 13.02 16.29 -16.46
CA ALA A 76 13.66 17.56 -16.79
C ALA A 76 13.94 18.44 -15.55
N ASN A 77 13.23 18.19 -14.44
CA ASN A 77 13.29 19.03 -13.24
C ASN A 77 13.55 18.21 -11.96
N PRO A 78 14.70 17.52 -11.86
CA PRO A 78 15.01 16.70 -10.68
C PRO A 78 14.99 17.55 -9.42
N GLY A 79 14.23 17.10 -8.40
CA GLY A 79 14.18 17.71 -7.07
C GLY A 79 13.26 18.93 -6.95
N LYS A 80 12.67 19.40 -8.06
CA LYS A 80 11.73 20.53 -8.04
C LYS A 80 10.28 20.13 -7.75
N VAL A 81 9.96 18.84 -7.87
CA VAL A 81 8.62 18.32 -7.59
C VAL A 81 8.65 17.57 -6.28
N ASN A 82 7.75 17.98 -5.38
CA ASN A 82 7.50 17.31 -4.11
C ASN A 82 6.40 16.26 -4.28
N TYR A 83 6.44 15.21 -3.47
CA TYR A 83 5.34 14.25 -3.37
C TYR A 83 4.97 13.96 -1.92
N ALA A 84 3.69 13.71 -1.68
CA ALA A 84 3.17 13.42 -0.35
C ALA A 84 3.10 11.91 -0.09
N SER A 85 3.19 11.53 1.16
CA SER A 85 2.83 10.18 1.62
C SER A 85 2.21 10.24 3.02
N PRO A 86 1.45 9.22 3.44
CA PRO A 86 1.00 9.08 4.81
C PRO A 86 2.11 8.95 5.87
N GLY A 87 3.37 8.73 5.47
CA GLY A 87 4.50 8.68 6.37
C GLY A 87 5.67 7.87 5.82
N ASN A 88 6.82 8.00 6.47
CA ASN A 88 8.02 7.25 6.09
C ASN A 88 7.76 5.74 6.21
N GLY A 89 7.97 5.03 5.09
CA GLY A 89 7.87 3.58 5.02
C GLY A 89 6.46 3.06 4.72
N SER A 90 5.50 3.96 4.49
CA SER A 90 4.18 3.55 4.01
C SER A 90 4.25 2.96 2.59
N PRO A 91 3.24 2.17 2.18
CA PRO A 91 3.11 1.71 0.79
C PRO A 91 3.21 2.84 -0.24
N HIS A 92 2.67 4.03 0.06
CA HIS A 92 2.73 5.21 -0.81
C HIS A 92 4.14 5.77 -0.94
N HIS A 93 4.87 5.84 0.19
CA HIS A 93 6.28 6.23 0.16
C HIS A 93 7.05 5.27 -0.75
N LEU A 94 6.94 3.97 -0.50
CA LEU A 94 7.70 2.99 -1.27
C LEU A 94 7.24 2.86 -2.73
N ALA A 95 5.97 3.13 -3.03
CA ALA A 95 5.50 3.21 -4.41
C ALA A 95 6.14 4.38 -5.16
N MET A 96 6.31 5.54 -4.53
CA MET A 96 7.04 6.67 -5.10
C MET A 96 8.52 6.38 -5.26
N GLU A 97 9.15 5.72 -4.29
CA GLU A 97 10.56 5.32 -4.39
C GLU A 97 10.79 4.27 -5.48
N MET A 98 9.89 3.29 -5.62
CA MET A 98 9.89 2.36 -6.75
C MET A 98 9.73 3.11 -8.08
N PHE A 99 8.79 4.04 -8.16
CA PHE A 99 8.60 4.87 -9.35
C PHE A 99 9.87 5.65 -9.71
N LYS A 100 10.49 6.34 -8.75
CA LYS A 100 11.77 7.06 -8.93
C LYS A 100 12.85 6.13 -9.46
N PHE A 101 13.02 4.97 -8.82
CA PHE A 101 14.00 3.96 -9.22
C PHE A 101 13.77 3.46 -10.65
N ARG A 102 12.53 3.11 -11.02
CA ARG A 102 12.21 2.58 -12.36
C ARG A 102 12.29 3.62 -13.46
N THR A 103 12.07 4.89 -13.13
CA THR A 103 11.99 5.97 -14.13
C THR A 103 13.27 6.80 -14.25
N GLY A 104 14.22 6.61 -13.33
CA GLY A 104 15.42 7.44 -13.21
C GLY A 104 15.09 8.88 -12.83
N THR A 105 14.03 9.09 -12.05
CA THR A 105 13.57 10.44 -11.64
C THR A 105 13.90 10.72 -10.20
N PHE A 106 13.91 12.00 -9.84
CA PHE A 106 14.10 12.44 -8.47
C PHE A 106 13.01 13.43 -8.08
N LEU A 107 12.15 13.00 -7.16
CA LEU A 107 11.13 13.82 -6.51
C LEU A 107 11.40 13.84 -5.00
N THR A 108 11.13 14.97 -4.37
CA THR A 108 11.39 15.20 -2.94
C THR A 108 10.21 14.70 -2.11
N HIS A 109 10.50 13.86 -1.13
CA HIS A 109 9.48 13.27 -0.26
C HIS A 109 9.05 14.24 0.85
N ILE A 110 7.74 14.44 0.97
CA ILE A 110 7.12 15.18 2.08
C ILE A 110 6.27 14.18 2.89
N PRO A 111 6.79 13.67 4.03
CA PRO A 111 6.05 12.73 4.86
C PRO A 111 5.04 13.45 5.75
N TYR A 112 3.83 12.88 5.82
CA TYR A 112 2.79 13.32 6.73
C TYR A 112 2.62 12.35 7.90
N ARG A 113 1.70 12.66 8.82
CA ARG A 113 1.29 11.80 9.94
C ARG A 113 -0.07 11.15 9.65
N GLY A 114 -0.14 10.39 8.56
CA GLY A 114 -1.35 9.71 8.09
C GLY A 114 -1.85 10.20 6.73
N ALA A 115 -2.78 9.45 6.14
CA ALA A 115 -3.27 9.70 4.79
C ALA A 115 -4.13 10.95 4.67
N ALA A 116 -4.99 11.22 5.66
CA ALA A 116 -5.90 12.37 5.63
C ALA A 116 -5.19 13.72 5.36
N PRO A 117 -4.16 14.13 6.14
CA PRO A 117 -3.46 15.39 5.87
C PRO A 117 -2.66 15.38 4.56
N ALA A 118 -2.08 14.24 4.15
CA ALA A 118 -1.38 14.12 2.87
C ALA A 118 -2.31 14.37 1.67
N VAL A 119 -3.49 13.73 1.69
CA VAL A 119 -4.49 13.86 0.63
C VAL A 119 -5.05 15.28 0.57
N GLN A 120 -5.30 15.89 1.73
CA GLN A 120 -5.75 17.29 1.81
C GLN A 120 -4.76 18.26 1.15
N ASP A 121 -3.46 18.11 1.40
CA ASP A 121 -2.45 18.99 0.81
C ASP A 121 -2.28 18.77 -0.69
N VAL A 122 -2.45 17.53 -1.17
CA VAL A 122 -2.47 17.27 -2.62
C VAL A 122 -3.72 17.85 -3.27
N MET A 123 -4.90 17.75 -2.64
CA MET A 123 -6.12 18.40 -3.13
C MET A 123 -6.00 19.94 -3.14
N GLY A 124 -5.33 20.50 -2.12
CA GLY A 124 -5.09 21.94 -1.99
C GLY A 124 -3.97 22.47 -2.89
N GLY A 125 -3.15 21.59 -3.45
CA GLY A 125 -2.02 21.95 -4.33
C GLY A 125 -0.75 22.36 -3.59
N GLN A 126 -0.68 22.13 -2.28
CA GLN A 126 0.54 22.37 -1.49
C GLN A 126 1.63 21.36 -1.82
N VAL A 127 1.22 20.12 -2.14
CA VAL A 127 2.10 19.10 -2.69
C VAL A 127 1.56 18.63 -4.04
N PRO A 128 2.36 18.65 -5.12
CA PRO A 128 1.85 18.39 -6.46
C PRO A 128 1.24 17.01 -6.69
N CYS A 129 1.78 15.98 -6.05
CA CYS A 129 1.41 14.59 -6.35
C CYS A 129 1.56 13.64 -5.18
N MET A 130 0.96 12.46 -5.31
CA MET A 130 1.21 11.30 -4.45
C MET A 130 0.78 10.02 -5.16
N PHE A 131 1.24 8.87 -4.66
CA PHE A 131 0.43 7.66 -4.78
C PHE A 131 -0.66 7.72 -3.73
N LEU A 132 -1.91 7.45 -4.13
CA LEU A 132 -3.11 7.49 -3.30
C LEU A 132 -3.80 6.13 -3.33
N ASP A 133 -4.25 5.64 -2.18
CA ASP A 133 -5.06 4.42 -2.13
C ASP A 133 -6.36 4.63 -2.90
N LEU A 134 -6.70 3.71 -3.81
CA LEU A 134 -7.97 3.81 -4.52
C LEU A 134 -9.16 3.83 -3.54
N ALA A 135 -9.10 3.02 -2.48
CA ALA A 135 -10.16 2.96 -1.46
C ALA A 135 -10.40 4.29 -0.73
N ALA A 136 -9.34 5.03 -0.41
CA ALA A 136 -9.48 6.34 0.23
C ALA A 136 -9.69 7.47 -0.79
N GLY A 137 -9.23 7.27 -2.02
CA GLY A 137 -9.10 8.30 -3.03
C GLY A 137 -10.18 8.32 -4.10
N LEU A 138 -11.00 7.28 -4.23
CA LEU A 138 -11.94 7.13 -5.34
C LEU A 138 -12.86 8.35 -5.48
N SER A 139 -13.49 8.78 -4.38
CA SER A 139 -14.39 9.94 -4.39
C SER A 139 -13.64 11.25 -4.69
N VAL A 140 -12.39 11.37 -4.24
CA VAL A 140 -11.53 12.54 -4.51
C VAL A 140 -11.17 12.60 -5.99
N ILE A 141 -10.80 11.46 -6.60
CA ILE A 141 -10.51 11.32 -8.03
C ILE A 141 -11.77 11.63 -8.86
N GLN A 142 -12.91 11.01 -8.53
CA GLN A 142 -14.16 11.19 -9.26
C GLN A 142 -14.71 12.63 -9.15
N SER A 143 -14.47 13.31 -8.03
CA SER A 143 -14.82 14.73 -7.87
C SER A 143 -13.90 15.69 -8.63
N GLY A 144 -12.80 15.19 -9.24
CA GLY A 144 -11.83 16.00 -9.96
C GLY A 144 -10.92 16.85 -9.07
N LYS A 145 -10.95 16.68 -7.74
CA LYS A 145 -10.06 17.40 -6.81
C LYS A 145 -8.61 16.95 -6.93
N VAL A 146 -8.40 15.74 -7.43
CA VAL A 146 -7.10 15.25 -7.93
C VAL A 146 -7.35 14.58 -9.28
N LYS A 147 -6.32 14.54 -10.12
CA LYS A 147 -6.34 13.82 -11.40
C LYS A 147 -5.50 12.56 -11.29
N ALA A 148 -6.09 11.42 -11.63
CA ALA A 148 -5.39 10.15 -11.74
C ALA A 148 -4.58 10.07 -13.04
N LEU A 149 -3.31 9.68 -12.95
CA LEU A 149 -2.40 9.54 -14.08
C LEU A 149 -2.17 8.08 -14.48
N ALA A 150 -1.96 7.21 -13.49
CA ALA A 150 -1.76 5.78 -13.71
C ALA A 150 -2.07 4.99 -12.43
N ILE A 151 -2.57 3.77 -12.58
CA ILE A 151 -2.87 2.85 -11.47
C ILE A 151 -1.84 1.73 -11.37
N GLY A 152 -1.50 1.36 -10.13
CA GLY A 152 -0.55 0.30 -9.81
C GLY A 152 -1.10 -1.11 -9.80
N SER A 153 -2.25 -1.38 -10.41
CA SER A 153 -2.79 -2.73 -10.56
C SER A 153 -2.35 -3.38 -11.88
N ALA A 154 -2.37 -4.72 -11.94
CA ALA A 154 -2.08 -5.46 -13.17
C ALA A 154 -3.02 -5.11 -14.33
N LYS A 155 -4.26 -4.73 -14.01
CA LYS A 155 -5.31 -4.33 -14.96
C LYS A 155 -5.95 -3.04 -14.49
N ARG A 156 -6.56 -2.27 -15.40
CA ARG A 156 -7.31 -1.07 -15.03
C ARG A 156 -8.41 -1.40 -14.03
N ALA A 157 -8.66 -0.49 -13.09
CA ALA A 157 -9.76 -0.65 -12.16
C ALA A 157 -11.10 -0.44 -12.89
N PRO A 158 -12.11 -1.29 -12.70
CA PRO A 158 -13.44 -1.09 -13.28
C PRO A 158 -14.08 0.26 -12.92
N LEU A 159 -13.73 0.80 -11.75
CA LEU A 159 -14.19 2.10 -11.27
C LEU A 159 -13.43 3.31 -11.86
N LEU A 160 -12.32 3.06 -12.56
CA LEU A 160 -11.49 4.06 -13.24
C LEU A 160 -11.02 3.52 -14.61
N PRO A 161 -11.94 3.18 -15.53
CA PRO A 161 -11.61 2.49 -16.78
C PRO A 161 -10.70 3.29 -17.72
N ASP A 162 -10.72 4.62 -17.60
CA ASP A 162 -9.91 5.53 -18.41
C ASP A 162 -8.49 5.75 -17.85
N VAL A 163 -8.24 5.31 -16.60
CA VAL A 163 -6.92 5.45 -15.97
C VAL A 163 -6.06 4.25 -16.38
N PRO A 164 -4.96 4.46 -17.12
CA PRO A 164 -4.11 3.36 -17.56
C PRO A 164 -3.35 2.74 -16.38
N THR A 165 -2.90 1.50 -16.53
CA THR A 165 -1.97 0.92 -15.56
C THR A 165 -0.58 1.50 -15.72
N LEU A 166 0.26 1.43 -14.68
CA LEU A 166 1.68 1.78 -14.77
C LEU A 166 2.41 0.98 -15.88
N ALA A 167 1.98 -0.27 -16.11
CA ALA A 167 2.53 -1.12 -17.17
C ALA A 167 2.12 -0.64 -18.57
N GLU A 168 0.86 -0.23 -18.76
CA GLU A 168 0.36 0.31 -20.02
C GLU A 168 1.07 1.62 -20.42
N VAL A 169 1.52 2.42 -19.45
CA VAL A 169 2.30 3.64 -19.69
C VAL A 169 3.82 3.42 -19.72
N GLY A 170 4.26 2.14 -19.74
CA GLY A 170 5.62 1.74 -20.04
C GLY A 170 6.54 1.51 -18.84
N ILE A 171 6.03 1.47 -17.61
CA ILE A 171 6.83 1.15 -16.43
C ILE A 171 6.71 -0.34 -16.11
N LYS A 172 7.83 -1.06 -15.97
CA LYS A 172 7.86 -2.51 -15.70
C LYS A 172 7.87 -2.82 -14.20
N ASP A 173 7.35 -3.99 -13.84
CA ASP A 173 7.29 -4.51 -12.45
C ASP A 173 6.63 -3.54 -11.47
N THR A 174 5.49 -2.98 -11.86
CA THR A 174 4.87 -1.83 -11.19
C THR A 174 3.57 -2.11 -10.47
N GLU A 175 3.30 -3.37 -10.14
CA GLU A 175 2.18 -3.65 -9.26
C GLU A 175 2.46 -3.07 -7.87
N VAL A 176 1.73 -2.02 -7.50
CA VAL A 176 1.82 -1.34 -6.21
C VAL A 176 0.44 -1.28 -5.58
N TYR A 177 0.33 -1.93 -4.44
CA TYR A 177 -0.90 -2.03 -3.68
C TYR A 177 -0.57 -2.05 -2.20
N ALA A 178 -1.50 -1.55 -1.42
CA ALA A 178 -1.53 -1.81 0.01
C ALA A 178 -2.40 -3.04 0.26
N PHE A 179 -2.05 -3.83 1.27
CA PHE A 179 -2.85 -4.96 1.73
C PHE A 179 -2.97 -4.95 3.24
N GLN A 180 -4.00 -5.63 3.75
CA GLN A 180 -4.23 -5.84 5.17
C GLN A 180 -4.57 -7.29 5.43
N GLY A 181 -4.22 -7.76 6.61
CA GLY A 181 -4.67 -9.04 7.15
C GLY A 181 -4.59 -9.09 8.66
N LEU A 182 -4.96 -10.25 9.20
CA LEU A 182 -5.00 -10.51 10.63
C LEU A 182 -3.89 -11.48 11.03
N LEU A 183 -3.19 -11.13 12.11
CA LEU A 183 -2.18 -11.95 12.75
C LEU A 183 -2.53 -12.13 14.24
N ALA A 184 -1.99 -13.19 14.83
CA ALA A 184 -1.96 -13.42 16.27
C ALA A 184 -0.50 -13.61 16.73
N PRO A 185 -0.22 -13.61 18.04
CA PRO A 185 1.10 -13.98 18.55
C PRO A 185 1.49 -15.39 18.06
N ALA A 186 2.79 -15.63 17.87
CA ALA A 186 3.30 -16.94 17.49
C ALA A 186 2.82 -18.05 18.44
N GLY A 187 2.49 -19.21 17.86
CA GLY A 187 2.07 -20.39 18.62
C GLY A 187 0.58 -20.46 18.93
N LEU A 188 -0.24 -19.62 18.28
CA LEU A 188 -1.71 -19.75 18.37
C LEU A 188 -2.13 -21.18 17.98
N PRO A 189 -2.91 -21.89 18.82
CA PRO A 189 -3.39 -23.23 18.50
C PRO A 189 -4.07 -23.32 17.13
N ALA A 190 -3.88 -24.44 16.44
CA ALA A 190 -4.36 -24.62 15.06
C ALA A 190 -5.88 -24.57 14.95
N ASP A 191 -6.60 -25.10 15.94
CA ASP A 191 -8.05 -25.05 16.03
C ASP A 191 -8.59 -23.62 16.20
N ILE A 192 -7.93 -22.80 17.04
CA ILE A 192 -8.27 -21.38 17.19
C ILE A 192 -7.94 -20.61 15.90
N THR A 193 -6.78 -20.85 15.29
CA THR A 193 -6.39 -20.23 14.02
C THR A 193 -7.42 -20.53 12.93
N GLN A 194 -7.81 -21.80 12.78
CA GLN A 194 -8.80 -22.23 11.80
C GLN A 194 -10.18 -21.62 12.09
N ARG A 195 -10.57 -21.53 13.37
CA ARG A 195 -11.84 -20.89 13.74
C ARG A 195 -11.86 -19.41 13.35
N LEU A 196 -10.81 -18.66 13.67
CA LEU A 196 -10.72 -17.24 13.34
C LEU A 196 -10.68 -17.02 11.83
N ASN A 197 -9.93 -17.84 11.08
CA ASN A 197 -9.91 -17.78 9.61
C ASN A 197 -11.30 -18.06 9.01
N THR A 198 -12.04 -19.02 9.57
CA THR A 198 -13.37 -19.38 9.09
C THR A 198 -14.36 -18.22 9.26
N GLU A 199 -14.36 -17.56 10.42
CA GLU A 199 -15.21 -16.39 10.67
C GLU A 199 -14.77 -15.17 9.85
N LEU A 200 -13.46 -14.97 9.65
CA LEU A 200 -12.91 -13.96 8.75
C LEU A 200 -13.45 -14.15 7.32
N ASN A 201 -13.31 -15.36 6.76
CA ASN A 201 -13.78 -15.66 5.41
C ASN A 201 -15.31 -15.51 5.29
N LYS A 202 -16.07 -15.89 6.33
CA LYS A 202 -17.52 -15.68 6.38
C LYS A 202 -17.89 -14.19 6.38
N ALA A 203 -17.17 -13.37 7.14
CA ALA A 203 -17.38 -11.92 7.17
C ALA A 203 -17.04 -11.29 5.80
N LEU A 204 -15.94 -11.71 5.16
CA LEU A 204 -15.55 -11.24 3.84
C LEU A 204 -16.54 -11.63 2.73
N ALA A 205 -17.29 -12.73 2.92
CA ALA A 205 -18.32 -13.18 1.99
C ALA A 205 -19.71 -12.56 2.26
N ALA A 206 -19.87 -11.78 3.34
CA ALA A 206 -21.14 -11.14 3.64
C ALA A 206 -21.51 -10.13 2.53
N PRO A 207 -22.76 -10.13 2.00
CA PRO A 207 -23.10 -9.33 0.82
C PRO A 207 -22.85 -7.82 0.98
N ASP A 208 -23.09 -7.27 2.17
CA ASP A 208 -22.84 -5.88 2.50
C ASP A 208 -21.34 -5.55 2.54
N VAL A 209 -20.51 -6.46 3.04
CA VAL A 209 -19.05 -6.35 3.02
C VAL A 209 -18.51 -6.42 1.59
N VAL A 210 -18.95 -7.42 0.81
CA VAL A 210 -18.56 -7.57 -0.60
C VAL A 210 -18.93 -6.33 -1.39
N LYS A 211 -20.17 -5.84 -1.24
CA LYS A 211 -20.62 -4.61 -1.90
C LYS A 211 -19.75 -3.42 -1.50
N ARG A 212 -19.46 -3.26 -0.21
CA ARG A 212 -18.65 -2.14 0.26
C ARG A 212 -17.23 -2.22 -0.28
N MET A 213 -16.61 -3.40 -0.32
CA MET A 213 -15.29 -3.57 -0.94
C MET A 213 -15.31 -3.17 -2.42
N GLN A 214 -16.32 -3.63 -3.17
CA GLN A 214 -16.49 -3.28 -4.58
C GLN A 214 -16.68 -1.77 -4.79
N ASP A 215 -17.52 -1.12 -3.98
CA ASP A 215 -17.80 0.32 -4.07
C ASP A 215 -16.54 1.18 -3.88
N TYR A 216 -15.51 0.66 -3.19
CA TYR A 216 -14.22 1.34 -2.95
C TYR A 216 -13.04 0.76 -3.75
N GLY A 217 -13.28 -0.17 -4.68
CA GLY A 217 -12.22 -0.79 -5.49
C GLY A 217 -11.23 -1.63 -4.68
N MET A 218 -11.70 -2.20 -3.58
CA MET A 218 -10.95 -3.12 -2.73
C MET A 218 -11.15 -4.56 -3.22
N GLU A 219 -10.08 -5.34 -3.22
CA GLU A 219 -10.11 -6.76 -3.55
C GLU A 219 -10.06 -7.58 -2.26
N SER A 220 -10.95 -8.57 -2.12
CA SER A 220 -10.92 -9.49 -0.98
C SER A 220 -9.72 -10.42 -1.07
N LEU A 221 -9.07 -10.67 0.06
CA LEU A 221 -8.00 -11.67 0.21
C LEU A 221 -8.47 -12.92 0.96
N ALA A 222 -9.78 -13.21 0.91
CA ALA A 222 -10.36 -14.42 1.48
C ALA A 222 -9.59 -15.66 0.98
N GLY A 223 -9.31 -16.59 1.90
CA GLY A 223 -8.44 -17.73 1.64
C GLY A 223 -7.91 -18.34 2.92
N THR A 224 -6.94 -19.24 2.78
CA THR A 224 -6.32 -19.93 3.92
C THR A 224 -5.23 -19.07 4.58
N PRO A 225 -4.89 -19.35 5.86
CA PRO A 225 -3.74 -18.74 6.53
C PRO A 225 -2.44 -18.85 5.72
N GLU A 226 -2.20 -20.01 5.11
CA GLU A 226 -0.98 -20.32 4.34
C GLU A 226 -0.90 -19.51 3.06
N GLN A 227 -2.03 -19.29 2.38
CA GLN A 227 -2.09 -18.45 1.19
C GLN A 227 -1.73 -16.99 1.54
N PHE A 228 -2.25 -16.47 2.65
CA PHE A 228 -1.93 -15.12 3.09
C PHE A 228 -0.47 -15.00 3.54
N HIS A 229 0.05 -15.97 4.29
CA HIS A 229 1.47 -16.04 4.65
C HIS A 229 2.35 -16.03 3.39
N ALA A 230 2.08 -16.91 2.43
CA ALA A 230 2.85 -16.99 1.19
C ALA A 230 2.82 -15.68 0.39
N MET A 231 1.65 -15.03 0.29
CA MET A 231 1.52 -13.71 -0.36
C MET A 231 2.37 -12.65 0.35
N ALA A 232 2.27 -12.55 1.68
CA ALA A 232 3.01 -11.56 2.46
C ALA A 232 4.53 -11.75 2.33
N ARG A 233 5.03 -12.99 2.39
CA ARG A 233 6.47 -13.28 2.23
C ARG A 233 6.95 -13.07 0.79
N ALA A 234 6.10 -13.34 -0.21
CA ALA A 234 6.40 -13.01 -1.60
C ALA A 234 6.55 -11.50 -1.81
N GLU A 235 5.67 -10.68 -1.21
CA GLU A 235 5.80 -9.22 -1.21
C GLU A 235 7.08 -8.76 -0.51
N ALA A 236 7.40 -9.32 0.65
CA ALA A 236 8.64 -9.00 1.37
C ALA A 236 9.87 -9.26 0.49
N LYS A 237 9.94 -10.43 -0.15
CA LYS A 237 11.02 -10.79 -1.08
C LYS A 237 11.09 -9.87 -2.30
N ARG A 238 9.94 -9.44 -2.83
CA ARG A 238 9.85 -8.54 -3.99
C ARG A 238 10.33 -7.13 -3.65
N TRP A 239 9.94 -6.62 -2.49
CA TRP A 239 10.25 -5.25 -2.07
C TRP A 239 11.61 -5.07 -1.43
N GLY A 240 12.18 -6.11 -0.81
CA GLY A 240 13.49 -6.02 -0.15
C GLY A 240 14.60 -5.44 -1.03
N PRO A 241 14.82 -5.93 -2.27
CA PRO A 241 15.80 -5.34 -3.18
C PRO A 241 15.49 -3.90 -3.57
N ILE A 242 14.21 -3.55 -3.75
CA ILE A 242 13.77 -2.20 -4.11
C ILE A 242 14.09 -1.22 -2.97
N ILE A 243 13.70 -1.56 -1.74
CA ILE A 243 13.96 -0.76 -0.53
C ILE A 243 15.47 -0.56 -0.33
N LYS A 244 16.26 -1.64 -0.48
CA LYS A 244 17.73 -1.54 -0.37
C LYS A 244 18.33 -0.63 -1.45
N ALA A 245 17.82 -0.69 -2.68
CA ALA A 245 18.31 0.13 -3.78
C ALA A 245 17.95 1.62 -3.64
N THR A 246 16.85 1.95 -2.95
CA THR A 246 16.44 3.35 -2.74
C THR A 246 17.21 4.01 -1.60
N GLY A 247 17.87 3.22 -0.74
CA GLY A 247 18.63 3.71 0.41
C GLY A 247 17.76 4.23 1.56
N VAL A 248 16.44 4.05 1.49
CA VAL A 248 15.52 4.46 2.56
C VAL A 248 15.76 3.64 3.81
N LYS A 249 15.89 4.33 4.94
CA LYS A 249 15.95 3.77 6.29
C LYS A 249 15.06 4.57 7.23
N LEU A 250 14.63 3.94 8.31
CA LEU A 250 13.81 4.58 9.36
C LEU A 250 14.58 4.82 10.66
N ASP A 251 15.83 4.36 10.74
CA ASP A 251 16.78 4.51 11.84
C ASP A 251 18.24 4.62 11.35
#